data_AF-A0A7X8ZCX6-F1
#
_entry.id   AF-A0A7X8ZCX6-F1
#
_cell.length_a   1.000
_cell.length_b   1.000
_cell.length_c   1.000
_cell.angle_alpha   90.00
_cell.angle_beta   90.00
_cell.angle_gamma   90.00
#
_symmetry.space_group_name_H-M   'P 1'
#
loop_
_entity.id
_entity.type
_entity.pdbx_description
1 polymer ?
#
loop_
_entity_poly.entity_id
_entity_poly.type
_entity_poly.pdbx_seq_one_letter_code
_entity_poly.pdbx_strand_id
1 'polypeptide(L)' 'MALSPEERQRLEQTARELRLSMIDVMGWSGGSHIGGSLSVADILVILYFKY' A
#
# COMPACT_ATOMS: atom_id res chain seq x y z
N MET A 1 -7.15 19.35 -0.17
CA MET A 1 -8.49 19.07 -0.70
C MET A 1 -9.00 17.80 -0.06
N ALA A 2 -10.29 17.74 0.28
CA ALA A 2 -10.89 16.49 0.72
C ALA A 2 -10.95 15.51 -0.46
N LEU A 3 -10.75 14.21 -0.20
CA LEU A 3 -10.93 13.16 -1.19
C LEU A 3 -12.43 12.88 -1.40
N SER A 4 -12.83 12.58 -2.63
CA SER A 4 -14.16 11.98 -2.83
C SER A 4 -14.22 10.59 -2.17
N PRO A 5 -15.42 10.09 -1.81
CA PRO A 5 -15.57 8.73 -1.29
C PRO A 5 -14.97 7.67 -2.21
N GLU A 6 -15.14 7.81 -3.51
CA GLU A 6 -14.64 6.87 -4.54
C GLU A 6 -13.12 6.94 -4.67
N GLU A 7 -12.55 8.15 -4.62
CA GLU A 7 -11.09 8.32 -4.60
C GLU A 7 -10.47 7.69 -3.37
N ARG A 8 -11.08 7.90 -2.20
CA ARG A 8 -10.64 7.31 -0.94
C ARG A 8 -10.69 5.78 -1.01
N GLN A 9 -11.81 5.21 -1.46
CA GLN A 9 -11.97 3.77 -1.61
C GLN A 9 -10.91 3.18 -2.57
N ARG A 10 -10.64 3.86 -3.68
CA ARG A 10 -9.61 3.42 -4.64
C ARG A 10 -8.23 3.40 -4.01
N LEU A 11 -7.84 4.47 -3.30
CA LEU A 11 -6.53 4.54 -2.63
C LEU A 11 -6.39 3.49 -1.53
N GLU A 12 -7.44 3.27 -0.73
CA GLU A 12 -7.46 2.22 0.30
C GLU A 12 -7.30 0.82 -0.33
N GLN A 13 -7.97 0.56 -1.47
CA GLN A 13 -7.84 -0.68 -2.21
C GLN A 13 -6.44 -0.88 -2.80
N THR A 14 -5.84 0.17 -3.39
CA THR A 14 -4.45 0.13 -3.88
C THR A 14 -3.47 -0.15 -2.75
N ALA A 15 -3.65 0.44 -1.56
CA ALA A 15 -2.78 0.19 -0.42
C ALA A 15 -2.92 -1.23 0.12
N ARG A 16 -4.12 -1.80 0.08
CA ARG A 16 -4.36 -3.21 0.41
C ARG A 16 -3.66 -4.14 -0.57
N GLU A 17 -3.81 -3.91 -1.87
CA GLU A 17 -3.17 -4.73 -2.91
C GLU A 17 -1.65 -4.67 -2.81
N LEU A 18 -1.10 -3.47 -2.59
CA LEU A 18 0.33 -3.27 -2.36
C LEU A 18 0.84 -4.12 -1.18
N ARG A 19 0.11 -4.13 -0.06
CA ARG A 19 0.45 -4.95 1.11
C ARG A 19 0.46 -6.45 0.80
N LEU A 20 -0.52 -6.93 0.02
CA LEU A 20 -0.56 -8.33 -0.39
C LEU A 20 0.64 -8.69 -1.27
N SER A 21 0.95 -7.84 -2.27
CA SER A 21 2.12 -8.06 -3.12
C SER A 21 3.44 -8.03 -2.34
N MET A 22 3.57 -7.15 -1.33
CA MET A 22 4.73 -7.16 -0.43
C MET A 22 4.86 -8.49 0.33
N ILE A 23 3.75 -9.02 0.87
CA ILE A 23 3.74 -10.32 1.56
C ILE A 23 4.19 -11.42 0.62
N ASP A 24 3.66 -11.48 -0.60
CA ASP A 24 4.01 -12.50 -1.59
C ASP A 24 5.48 -12.46 -1.98
N VAL A 25 6.00 -11.26 -2.29
CA VAL A 25 7.41 -11.06 -2.67
C VAL A 25 8.33 -11.43 -1.50
N MET A 26 7.99 -11.05 -0.28
CA MET A 26 8.81 -11.36 0.89
C MET A 26 8.78 -12.84 1.27
N GLY A 27 7.63 -13.50 1.08
CA GLY A 27 7.51 -14.94 1.22
C GLY A 27 8.40 -15.66 0.20
N TRP A 28 8.37 -15.20 -1.06
CA TRP A 28 9.23 -15.72 -2.12
C TRP A 28 10.72 -15.45 -1.86
N SER A 29 11.09 -14.28 -1.34
CA SER A 29 12.48 -13.89 -1.11
C SER A 29 13.12 -14.53 0.13
N GLY A 30 12.37 -15.29 0.92
CA GLY A 30 12.85 -15.93 2.16
C GLY A 30 12.89 -15.00 3.39
N GLY A 31 12.19 -13.86 3.36
CA GLY A 31 12.07 -12.92 4.48
C GLY A 31 12.58 -11.51 4.20
N SER A 32 12.05 -10.52 4.95
CA SER A 32 12.44 -9.10 4.91
C SER A 32 11.80 -8.31 6.07
N HIS A 33 11.92 -6.97 6.05
CA HIS A 33 11.35 -6.02 7.01
C HIS A 33 9.85 -5.77 6.75
N ILE A 34 9.05 -6.81 6.93
CA ILE A 34 7.62 -6.80 6.58
C ILE A 34 6.84 -5.74 7.36
N GLY A 35 7.02 -5.64 8.68
CA GLY A 35 6.26 -4.69 9.52
C GLY A 35 6.46 -3.23 9.09
N GLY A 36 7.71 -2.84 8.78
CA GLY A 36 8.02 -1.50 8.30
C GLY A 36 7.46 -1.22 6.90
N SER A 37 7.41 -2.22 6.03
CA SER A 37 6.86 -2.06 4.67
C SER A 37 5.34 -1.92 4.69
N LEU A 38 4.65 -2.71 5.53
CA LEU A 38 3.19 -2.67 5.66
C LEU A 38 2.69 -1.37 6.30
N SER A 39 3.46 -0.77 7.22
CA SER A 39 3.05 0.45 7.94
C SER A 39 3.11 1.71 7.07
N VAL A 40 3.97 1.74 6.04
CA VAL A 40 4.14 2.90 5.16
C VAL A 40 3.29 2.84 3.89
N ALA A 41 2.58 1.74 3.63
CA ALA A 41 1.89 1.51 2.37
C ALA A 41 0.87 2.62 2.01
N ASP A 42 0.10 3.15 2.97
CA ASP A 42 -0.88 4.22 2.67
C ASP A 42 -0.19 5.54 2.28
N ILE A 43 0.96 5.85 2.91
CA ILE A 43 1.77 7.03 2.58
C ILE A 43 2.29 6.90 1.15
N LEU A 44 2.85 5.74 0.79
CA LEU A 44 3.35 5.48 -0.55
C LEU A 44 2.23 5.57 -1.58
N VAL A 45 1.06 5.00 -1.30
CA VAL A 45 -0.06 5.08 -2.24
C VAL A 45 -0.50 6.52 -2.48
N ILE A 46 -0.59 7.34 -1.44
CA ILE A 46 -0.93 8.75 -1.61
C ILE A 46 0.14 9.51 -2.41
N LEU A 47 1.43 9.26 -2.14
CA LEU A 47 2.53 9.94 -2.82
C LEU A 47 2.70 9.58 -4.29
N TYR A 48 2.23 8.40 -4.73
CA TYR A 48 2.45 7.92 -6.10
C TYR A 48 1.17 7.86 -6.94
N PHE A 49 -0.01 7.82 -6.31
CA PHE A 49 -1.29 7.65 -7.01
C PHE A 49 -2.25 8.84 -6.82
N LYS A 50 -1.84 9.90 -6.13
CA LYS A 50 -2.63 11.13 -5.97
C LYS A 50 -1.84 12.43 -6.13
N TYR A 51 -0.62 12.48 -5.62
CA TYR A 51 0.27 13.65 -5.69
C TYR A 51 1.45 13.40 -6.62
#